data_AF-A0A845A0A0-F1
#
_entry.id   AF-A0A845A0A0-F1
#
_cell.length_a   1.000
_cell.length_b   1.000
_cell.length_c   1.000
_cell.angle_alpha   90.00
_cell.angle_beta   90.00
_cell.angle_gamma   90.00
#
_symmetry.space_group_name_H-M   'P 1'
#
loop_
_entity.id
_entity.type
_entity.pdbx_description
1 polymer ?
#
loop_
_entity_poly.entity_id
_entity_poly.type
_entity_poly.pdbx_seq_one_letter_code
_entity_poly.pdbx_strand_id
1 'polypeptide(L)'
;MDADGHFPPVVQRYFQWFARDVSNGKIVRSDHHVTDESQGVDVRRWHHVLFVLPGEEWRIDAMMQLKSIAERWTEAHEREEGRLLGYSEQENDWWIAYCKRNGTRFEYD
;
A
#
# COMPACT_ATOMS: atom_id res chain seq x y z
N MET A 1 -4.73 -15.09 -3.54
CA MET A 1 -4.15 -14.90 -2.20
C MET A 1 -5.22 -15.38 -1.26
N ASP A 2 -4.99 -16.43 -0.49
CA ASP A 2 -5.82 -16.62 0.70
C ASP A 2 -5.29 -15.68 1.78
N ALA A 3 -6.17 -15.23 2.66
CA ALA A 3 -5.82 -14.33 3.76
C ALA A 3 -4.82 -14.94 4.76
N ASP A 4 -4.55 -16.23 4.60
CA ASP A 4 -3.86 -17.11 5.53
C ASP A 4 -2.36 -17.21 5.21
N GLY A 5 -1.86 -16.37 4.31
CA GLY A 5 -0.43 -16.25 4.00
C GLY A 5 0.06 -17.16 2.88
N HIS A 6 -0.82 -17.88 2.15
CA HIS A 6 -0.43 -18.56 0.93
C HIS A 6 -0.37 -17.58 -0.24
N PHE A 7 0.84 -17.07 -0.45
CA PHE A 7 1.18 -16.34 -1.65
C PHE A 7 1.38 -17.30 -2.83
N PRO A 8 0.86 -16.97 -4.04
CA PRO A 8 1.21 -17.69 -5.25
C PRO A 8 2.74 -17.78 -5.41
N PRO A 9 3.29 -18.85 -6.00
CA PRO A 9 4.74 -19.03 -6.13
C PRO A 9 5.47 -17.82 -6.76
N VAL A 10 4.81 -17.13 -7.69
CA VAL A 10 5.33 -15.91 -8.30
C VAL A 10 5.58 -14.79 -7.28
N VAL A 11 4.68 -14.60 -6.31
CA VAL A 11 4.82 -13.60 -5.26
C VAL A 11 5.89 -14.02 -4.24
N GLN A 12 5.92 -15.30 -3.88
CA GLN A 12 6.98 -15.84 -3.00
C GLN A 12 8.38 -15.61 -3.58
N ARG A 13 8.54 -15.77 -4.91
CA ARG A 13 9.79 -15.50 -5.60
C ARG A 13 10.23 -14.04 -5.47
N TYR A 14 9.30 -13.08 -5.55
CA TYR A 14 9.62 -11.67 -5.33
C TYR A 14 10.11 -11.42 -3.90
N PHE A 15 9.47 -12.00 -2.88
CA PHE A 15 9.94 -11.86 -1.51
C PHE A 15 11.34 -12.45 -1.28
N GLN A 16 11.67 -13.56 -1.96
CA GLN A 16 13.01 -14.14 -1.91
C GLN A 16 14.09 -13.20 -2.45
N TRP A 17 13.78 -12.35 -3.43
CA TRP A 17 14.73 -11.37 -3.94
C TRP A 17 15.08 -10.31 -2.90
N PHE A 18 14.12 -9.90 -2.07
CA PHE A 18 14.34 -8.95 -0.98
C PHE A 18 14.87 -9.61 0.29
N ALA A 19 14.76 -10.94 0.44
CA ALA A 19 15.10 -11.66 1.65
C ALA A 19 16.54 -11.41 2.14
N ARG A 20 17.49 -11.28 1.21
CA ARG A 20 18.88 -10.96 1.55
C ARG A 20 19.03 -9.57 2.17
N ASP A 21 18.33 -8.57 1.63
CA ASP A 21 18.44 -7.20 2.13
C ASP A 21 17.68 -7.05 3.45
N VAL A 22 16.58 -7.79 3.64
CA VAL A 22 15.91 -7.93 4.93
C VAL A 22 16.83 -8.59 5.97
N SER A 23 17.46 -9.72 5.64
CA SER A 23 18.33 -10.44 6.57
C SER A 23 19.56 -9.64 6.99
N ASN A 24 20.03 -8.75 6.10
CA ASN A 24 21.16 -7.86 6.38
C ASN A 24 20.72 -6.54 7.02
N GLY A 25 19.42 -6.35 7.32
CA GLY A 25 18.90 -5.13 7.94
C GLY A 25 18.98 -3.89 7.06
N LYS A 26 19.07 -4.04 5.73
CA LYS A 26 19.08 -2.91 4.79
C LYS A 26 17.69 -2.38 4.48
N ILE A 27 16.69 -3.24 4.62
CA ILE A 27 15.27 -2.92 4.50
C ILE A 27 14.52 -3.70 5.59
N VAL A 28 13.40 -3.16 6.03
CA VAL A 28 12.50 -3.80 6.98
C VAL A 28 11.26 -4.26 6.23
N ARG A 29 10.82 -5.49 6.49
CA ARG A 29 9.56 -6.04 5.97
C ARG A 29 8.49 -5.95 7.06
N SER A 30 7.30 -5.52 6.69
CA SER A 30 6.12 -5.55 7.55
C SER A 30 4.93 -6.21 6.84
N ASP A 31 4.22 -7.05 7.56
CA ASP A 31 3.11 -7.88 7.10
C ASP A 31 1.84 -7.46 7.87
N HIS A 32 0.83 -6.96 7.17
CA HIS A 32 -0.43 -6.50 7.75
C HIS A 32 -1.62 -7.23 7.13
N HIS A 33 -2.39 -7.92 7.96
CA HIS A 33 -3.63 -8.57 7.56
C HIS A 33 -4.80 -7.64 7.84
N VAL A 34 -5.51 -7.24 6.79
CA VAL A 34 -6.71 -6.39 6.86
C VAL A 34 -7.92 -7.26 6.56
N THR A 35 -8.90 -7.20 7.44
CA THR A 35 -10.19 -7.86 7.27
C THR A 35 -11.25 -6.77 7.20
N ASP A 36 -11.99 -6.74 6.09
CA ASP A 36 -13.13 -5.86 5.91
C ASP A 36 -14.41 -6.66 6.17
N GLU A 37 -15.06 -6.34 7.31
CA GLU A 37 -16.30 -6.95 7.77
C GLU A 37 -17.54 -6.09 7.42
N SER A 38 -17.36 -4.95 6.75
CA SER A 38 -18.44 -3.99 6.48
C SER A 38 -19.49 -4.50 5.49
N GLN A 39 -19.11 -5.46 4.63
CA GLN A 39 -19.97 -6.06 3.61
C GLN A 39 -20.44 -7.43 4.10
N GLY A 40 -21.44 -7.48 4.99
CA GLY A 40 -21.90 -8.64 5.79
C GLY A 40 -22.30 -9.94 5.07
N VAL A 41 -21.87 -10.20 3.84
CA VAL A 41 -22.02 -11.48 3.11
C VAL A 41 -20.68 -12.03 2.60
N ASP A 42 -19.65 -11.19 2.40
CA ASP A 42 -18.31 -11.61 1.96
C ASP A 42 -17.22 -10.82 2.69
N VAL A 43 -16.57 -11.48 3.66
CA VAL A 43 -15.43 -10.92 4.39
C VAL A 43 -14.25 -10.81 3.42
N ARG A 44 -13.93 -9.60 2.97
CA ARG A 44 -12.75 -9.38 2.13
C ARG A 44 -11.53 -9.32 3.02
N ARG A 45 -10.53 -10.14 2.69
CA ARG A 45 -9.28 -10.20 3.44
C ARG A 45 -8.11 -9.88 2.52
N TRP A 46 -7.23 -9.03 3.01
CA TRP A 46 -6.08 -8.51 2.29
C TRP A 46 -4.85 -8.73 3.14
N HIS A 47 -3.75 -9.11 2.51
CA HIS A 47 -2.44 -9.16 3.15
C HIS A 47 -1.52 -8.16 2.47
N HIS A 48 -1.27 -7.05 3.16
CA HIS A 48 -0.31 -6.03 2.76
C HIS A 48 1.08 -6.44 3.20
N VAL A 49 2.00 -6.64 2.24
CA VAL A 49 3.42 -6.84 2.50
C VAL A 49 4.16 -5.59 2.06
N LEU A 50 4.69 -4.86 3.03
CA LEU A 50 5.35 -3.56 2.83
C LEU A 50 6.83 -3.68 3.16
N PHE A 51 7.65 -2.91 2.45
CA PHE A 51 9.09 -2.80 2.69
C PHE A 51 9.46 -1.33 2.88
N VAL A 52 10.30 -1.05 3.86
CA VAL A 52 10.79 0.31 4.16
C VAL A 52 12.28 0.30 4.46
N LEU A 53 12.90 1.48 4.45
CA LEU A 53 14.25 1.65 4.96
C LEU A 53 14.25 1.62 6.50
N PRO A 54 15.33 1.15 7.14
CA PRO A 54 15.49 1.24 8.58
C PRO A 54 15.38 2.70 9.07
N GLY A 55 14.59 2.93 10.11
CA GLY A 55 14.27 4.27 10.61
C GLY A 55 13.10 4.96 9.90
N GLU A 56 12.55 4.37 8.84
CA GLU A 56 11.36 4.86 8.13
C GLU A 56 10.12 4.00 8.37
N GLU A 57 10.12 3.16 9.41
CA GLU A 57 9.00 2.27 9.77
C GLU A 57 7.70 3.04 10.02
N TRP A 58 7.80 4.28 10.50
CA TRP A 58 6.65 5.18 10.70
C TRP A 58 5.83 5.40 9.42
N ARG A 59 6.43 5.26 8.22
CA ARG A 59 5.70 5.37 6.94
C ARG A 59 4.66 4.26 6.78
N ILE A 60 4.93 3.07 7.30
CA ILE A 60 3.98 1.94 7.27
C ILE A 60 2.76 2.29 8.11
N ASP A 61 2.97 2.73 9.35
CA ASP A 61 1.89 3.09 10.25
C ASP A 61 1.01 4.19 9.66
N ALA A 62 1.64 5.24 9.11
CA ALA A 62 0.92 6.32 8.43
C ALA A 62 0.15 5.84 7.18
N MET A 63 0.75 4.94 6.39
CA MET A 63 0.10 4.36 5.21
C MET A 63 -1.11 3.52 5.57
N MET A 64 -0.98 2.67 6.59
CA MET A 64 -2.07 1.82 7.07
C MET A 64 -3.19 2.68 7.68
N GLN A 65 -2.84 3.73 8.43
CA GLN A 65 -3.82 4.67 8.95
C GLN A 65 -4.57 5.37 7.81
N LEU A 66 -3.86 5.92 6.82
CA LEU A 66 -4.45 6.58 5.65
C LEU A 66 -5.44 5.65 4.93
N LYS A 67 -5.07 4.38 4.72
CA LYS A 67 -5.94 3.40 4.07
C LYS A 67 -7.15 2.99 4.92
N SER A 68 -7.01 2.97 6.24
CA SER A 68 -8.09 2.57 7.15
C SER A 68 -9.18 3.62 7.33
N ILE A 69 -8.83 4.92 7.27
CA ILE A 69 -9.77 6.01 7.51
C ILE A 69 -10.48 6.49 6.23
N ALA A 70 -9.97 6.14 5.06
CA ALA A 70 -10.49 6.63 3.80
C ALA A 70 -11.72 5.83 3.38
N GLU A 71 -12.92 6.32 3.73
CA GLU A 71 -14.19 5.80 3.20
C GLU A 71 -14.31 6.03 1.68
N ARG A 72 -13.79 7.17 1.19
CA ARG A 72 -13.64 7.50 -0.23
C ARG A 72 -12.24 8.02 -0.50
N TRP A 73 -11.66 7.57 -1.60
CA TRP A 73 -10.33 7.99 -2.01
C TRP A 73 -10.37 9.36 -2.73
N THR A 74 -9.63 10.34 -2.21
CA THR A 74 -9.65 11.72 -2.71
C THR A 74 -8.28 12.13 -3.22
N GLU A 75 -8.17 13.27 -3.88
CA GLU A 75 -6.87 13.83 -4.29
C GLU A 75 -5.93 14.09 -3.11
N ALA A 76 -6.46 14.49 -1.95
CA ALA A 76 -5.66 14.69 -0.76
C ALA A 76 -5.08 13.36 -0.26
N HIS A 77 -5.88 12.29 -0.29
CA HIS A 77 -5.41 10.94 0.02
C HIS A 77 -4.33 10.47 -0.98
N GLU A 78 -4.50 10.75 -2.27
CA GLU A 78 -3.50 10.43 -3.31
C GLU A 78 -2.17 11.15 -3.08
N ARG A 79 -2.22 12.46 -2.75
CA ARG A 79 -1.01 13.24 -2.45
C ARG A 79 -0.30 12.70 -1.22
N GLU A 80 -1.05 12.38 -0.17
CA GLU A 80 -0.48 11.88 1.06
C GLU A 80 0.13 10.49 0.87
N GLU A 81 -0.53 9.60 0.11
CA GLU A 81 0.05 8.32 -0.28
C GLU A 81 1.35 8.51 -1.05
N GLY A 82 1.36 9.41 -2.04
CA GLY A 82 2.56 9.73 -2.82
C GLY A 82 3.70 10.25 -1.97
N ARG A 83 3.41 11.16 -1.03
CA ARG A 83 4.39 11.67 -0.04
C ARG A 83 4.97 10.54 0.81
N LEU A 84 4.13 9.63 1.31
CA LEU A 84 4.57 8.47 2.09
C LEU A 84 5.43 7.50 1.27
N LEU A 85 5.18 7.38 -0.03
CA LEU A 85 6.01 6.62 -0.97
C LEU A 85 7.30 7.34 -1.37
N GLY A 86 7.47 8.61 -0.99
CA GLY A 86 8.65 9.42 -1.28
C GLY A 86 8.62 10.16 -2.62
N TYR A 87 7.47 10.22 -3.28
CA TYR A 87 7.31 11.04 -4.47
C TYR A 87 7.30 12.53 -4.13
N SER A 88 7.94 13.31 -4.99
CA SER A 88 7.94 14.76 -4.93
C SER A 88 6.55 15.34 -5.22
N GLU A 89 6.34 16.61 -4.85
CA GLU A 89 5.09 17.32 -5.15
C GLU A 89 4.78 17.34 -6.65
N GLN A 90 5.81 17.52 -7.49
CA GLN A 90 5.64 17.56 -8.95
C GLN A 90 5.26 16.20 -9.54
N GLU A 91 5.84 15.10 -9.03
CA GLU A 91 5.45 13.74 -9.44
C GLU A 91 4.01 13.44 -9.01
N ASN A 92 3.62 13.85 -7.81
CA ASN A 92 2.25 13.72 -7.32
C ASN A 92 1.27 14.54 -8.17
N ASP A 93 1.61 15.79 -8.52
CA ASP A 93 0.81 16.64 -9.40
C ASP A 93 0.59 15.99 -10.77
N TRP A 94 1.67 15.47 -11.35
CA TRP A 94 1.62 14.80 -12.64
C TRP A 94 0.72 13.56 -12.59
N TRP A 95 0.88 12.74 -11.55
CA TRP A 95 0.10 11.51 -11.38
C TRP A 95 -1.40 11.81 -11.17
N ILE A 96 -1.73 12.81 -10.34
CA ILE A 96 -3.12 13.22 -10.13
C ILE A 96 -3.75 13.75 -11.43
N ALA A 97 -3.02 14.56 -12.20
CA ALA A 97 -3.47 15.03 -13.49
C ALA A 97 -3.71 13.87 -14.47
N TYR A 98 -2.82 12.87 -14.48
CA TYR A 98 -2.99 11.65 -15.25
C TYR A 98 -4.26 10.89 -14.83
N CYS A 99 -4.47 10.65 -13.53
CA CYS A 99 -5.67 9.96 -13.04
C CYS A 99 -6.96 10.68 -13.43
N LYS A 100 -7.01 12.02 -13.31
CA LYS A 100 -8.16 12.84 -13.74
C LYS A 100 -8.44 12.75 -15.23
N ARG A 101 -7.39 12.65 -16.06
CA ARG A 101 -7.56 12.55 -17.51
C ARG A 101 -8.13 11.20 -17.93
N ASN A 102 -7.77 10.14 -17.21
CA ASN A 102 -8.10 8.77 -17.62
C ASN A 102 -9.25 8.13 -16.81
N GLY A 103 -9.73 8.80 -15.76
CA GLY A 103 -10.82 8.30 -14.90
C GLY A 103 -10.48 7.03 -14.13
N THR A 104 -9.20 6.84 -13.78
CA THR A 104 -8.67 5.54 -13.30
C THR A 104 -8.60 5.38 -11.78
N ARG A 105 -8.99 6.39 -10.99
CA ARG A 105 -8.70 6.37 -9.53
C ARG A 105 -9.61 7.20 -8.63
N PHE A 106 -10.22 8.25 -9.15
CA PHE A 106 -11.17 9.06 -8.40
C PHE A 106 -12.58 8.64 -8.80
N GLU A 107 -13.41 8.25 -7.83
CA GLU A 107 -14.85 8.20 -8.06
C GLU A 107 -15.31 9.64 -8.29
N TYR A 108 -15.90 9.92 -9.45
CA TYR A 108 -16.53 11.20 -9.72
C TYR A 108 -17.91 11.23 -9.05
N ASP A 109 -18.30 12.39 -8.51
CA ASP A 109 -19.71 12.69 -8.22
C ASP A 109 -20.50 12.88 -9.51
#